data_AF-A0A177NSM7-F1
#
_entry.id   AF-A0A177NSM7-F1
#
_cell.length_a   1.000
_cell.length_b   1.000
_cell.length_c   1.000
_cell.angle_alpha   90.00
_cell.angle_beta   90.00
_cell.angle_gamma   90.00
#
_symmetry.space_group_name_H-M   'P 1'
#
loop_
_entity.id
_entity.type
_entity.pdbx_description
1 polymer ?
#
loop_
_entity_poly.entity_id
_entity_poly.type
_entity_poly.pdbx_seq_one_letter_code
_entity_poly.pdbx_strand_id
1 'polypeptide(L)' 'MAKHIEEEANELQARIGEHQKFLNQFETKRYLYGRHANDLKAHSQEVIDLYQQAITANRDMADMVRGTGH' A
#
# COMPACT_ATOMS: atom_id res chain seq x y z
N MET A 1 -11.29 -9.59 15.61
CA MET A 1 -11.31 -9.51 14.13
C MET A 1 -11.19 -8.07 13.65
N ALA A 2 -12.14 -7.18 13.93
CA ALA A 2 -12.04 -5.77 13.52
C ALA A 2 -10.71 -5.10 13.95
N LYS A 3 -10.29 -5.30 15.19
CA LYS A 3 -9.04 -4.72 15.73
C LYS A 3 -7.77 -5.18 15.01
N HIS A 4 -7.68 -6.47 14.65
CA HIS A 4 -6.56 -7.01 13.86
C HIS A 4 -6.55 -6.44 12.45
N ILE A 5 -7.73 -6.30 11.83
CA ILE A 5 -7.86 -5.70 10.49
C ILE A 5 -7.43 -4.22 10.51
N GLU A 6 -7.77 -3.49 11.56
CA GLU A 6 -7.35 -2.08 11.76
C GLU A 6 -5.84 -1.94 12.03
N GLU A 7 -5.25 -2.86 12.80
CA GLU A 7 -3.80 -2.89 13.04
C GLU A 7 -3.02 -3.23 11.76
N GLU A 8 -3.46 -4.24 11.00
CA GLU A 8 -2.88 -4.60 9.71
C GLU A 8 -3.01 -3.47 8.69
N ALA A 9 -4.16 -2.79 8.63
CA ALA A 9 -4.34 -1.62 7.76
C ALA A 9 -3.37 -0.48 8.11
N ASN A 10 -3.11 -0.22 9.39
CA ASN A 10 -2.14 0.77 9.83
C ASN A 10 -0.70 0.38 9.46
N GLU A 11 -0.32 -0.89 9.64
CA GLU A 11 1.00 -1.38 9.22
C GLU A 11 1.20 -1.28 7.71
N LEU A 12 0.18 -1.65 6.93
CA LEU A 12 0.19 -1.50 5.47
C LEU A 12 0.31 -0.02 5.06
N GLN A 13 -0.40 0.87 5.75
CA GLN A 13 -0.33 2.30 5.48
C GLN A 13 1.03 2.91 5.83
N ALA A 14 1.68 2.45 6.90
CA ALA A 14 3.05 2.82 7.23
C ALA A 14 4.03 2.38 6.12
N ARG A 15 3.90 1.13 5.63
CA ARG A 15 4.72 0.62 4.52
C ARG A 15 4.49 1.38 3.21
N ILE A 16 3.24 1.75 2.89
CA ILE A 16 2.93 2.63 1.76
C ILE A 16 3.70 3.95 1.88
N GLY A 17 3.72 4.57 3.06
CA GLY A 17 4.45 5.81 3.31
C GLY A 17 5.96 5.67 3.12
N GLU A 18 6.56 4.54 3.49
CA GLU A 18 7.97 4.27 3.21
C GLU A 18 8.24 4.11 1.71
N HIS A 19 7.42 3.35 1.00
CA HIS A 19 7.54 3.20 -0.46
C HIS A 19 7.33 4.51 -1.22
N GLN A 20 6.45 5.39 -0.73
CA GLN A 20 6.27 6.74 -1.27
C GLN A 20 7.52 7.61 -1.10
N LYS A 21 8.23 7.50 0.04
CA LYS A 21 9.52 8.20 0.24
C LYS A 21 10.59 7.69 -0.72
N PHE A 22 10.65 6.39 -0.97
CA PHE A 22 11.56 5.82 -1.96
C PHE A 22 11.24 6.32 -3.38
N LEU A 23 9.95 6.31 -3.76
CA LEU A 23 9.48 6.88 -5.02
C LEU A 23 9.93 8.33 -5.21
N ASN A 24 9.69 9.18 -4.21
CA ASN A 24 10.10 10.58 -4.28
C ASN A 24 11.62 10.73 -4.44
N GLN A 25 12.42 9.88 -3.76
CA GLN A 25 13.87 9.85 -3.95
C GLN A 25 14.27 9.39 -5.35
N PHE A 26 13.63 8.37 -5.92
CA PHE A 26 13.91 7.92 -7.29
C PHE A 26 13.53 8.98 -8.33
N GLU A 27 12.50 9.78 -8.08
CA GLU A 27 12.10 10.88 -8.95
C GLU A 27 13.06 12.07 -8.86
N THR A 28 13.39 12.54 -7.65
CA THR A 28 14.31 13.69 -7.47
C THR A 28 15.76 13.35 -7.82
N LYS A 29 16.18 12.10 -7.60
CA LYS A 29 17.54 11.62 -7.86
C LYS A 29 17.61 10.72 -9.08
N ARG A 30 16.71 10.88 -10.06
CA ARG A 30 16.67 10.06 -11.28
C ARG A 30 18.02 9.97 -12.01
N TYR A 31 18.82 11.03 -11.95
CA TYR A 31 20.16 11.09 -12.53
C TYR A 31 21.17 10.13 -11.87
N LEU A 32 20.98 9.76 -10.60
CA LEU A 32 21.82 8.80 -9.88
C LEU A 32 21.48 7.34 -10.23
N TYR A 33 20.21 7.07 -10.54
CA TYR A 33 19.71 5.70 -10.74
C TYR A 33 19.48 5.34 -12.21
N GLY A 34 19.49 6.33 -13.11
CA GLY A 34 19.40 6.12 -14.55
C GLY A 34 18.16 5.30 -14.95
N ARG A 35 18.36 4.22 -15.72
CA ARG A 35 17.28 3.35 -16.18
C ARG A 35 16.56 2.65 -15.03
N HIS A 36 17.29 2.27 -13.96
CA HIS A 36 16.73 1.59 -12.79
C HIS A 36 15.74 2.45 -12.00
N ALA A 37 15.78 3.78 -12.13
CA ALA A 37 14.83 4.67 -11.49
C ALA A 37 13.37 4.37 -11.91
N ASN A 38 13.15 4.04 -13.19
CA ASN A 38 11.82 3.73 -13.70
C ASN A 38 11.34 2.35 -13.21
N ASP A 39 12.21 1.34 -13.19
CA ASP A 39 11.87 0.00 -12.70
C ASP A 39 11.54 0.02 -11.20
N LEU A 40 12.33 0.75 -10.41
CA LEU A 40 12.10 0.92 -8.97
C LEU A 40 10.81 1.71 -8.67
N LYS A 41 10.49 2.70 -9.52
CA LYS A 41 9.23 3.43 -9.47
C LYS A 41 8.04 2.51 -9.78
N ALA A 42 8.11 1.73 -10.86
CA ALA A 42 7.06 0.80 -11.23
C ALA A 42 6.80 -0.25 -10.14
N HIS A 43 7.86 -0.83 -9.59
CA HIS A 43 7.75 -1.81 -8.51
C HIS A 43 7.15 -1.21 -7.23
N SER A 44 7.58 -0.01 -6.84
CA SER A 44 7.03 0.66 -5.66
C SER A 44 5.54 1.00 -5.84
N GLN A 45 5.13 1.38 -7.06
CA GLN A 45 3.72 1.63 -7.37
C GLN A 45 2.88 0.36 -7.29
N GLU A 46 3.37 -0.76 -7.85
CA GLU A 46 2.70 -2.06 -7.79
C GLU A 46 2.46 -2.51 -6.33
N VAL A 47 3.46 -2.35 -5.47
CA VAL A 47 3.35 -2.68 -4.04
C VAL A 47 2.29 -1.81 -3.34
N ILE A 48 2.22 -0.52 -3.67
CA ILE A 48 1.20 0.38 -3.11
C ILE A 48 -0.21 -0.04 -3.55
N ASP A 49 -0.39 -0.35 -4.84
CA ASP A 49 -1.66 -0.81 -5.38
C ASP A 49 -2.12 -2.12 -4.73
N LEU A 50 -1.21 -3.08 -4.52
CA LEU A 50 -1.52 -4.34 -3.83
C LEU A 50 -1.99 -4.11 -2.38
N TYR A 51 -1.32 -3.23 -1.64
CA TYR A 51 -1.73 -2.91 -0.28
C TYR A 51 -3.07 -2.18 -0.22
N GLN A 52 -3.36 -1.28 -1.17
CA GLN A 52 -4.67 -0.62 -1.26
C GLN A 52 -5.79 -1.61 -1.57
N GLN A 53 -5.54 -2.59 -2.44
CA GLN A 53 -6.49 -3.66 -2.73
C GLN A 53 -6.74 -4.54 -1.50
N ALA A 54 -5.69 -4.90 -0.75
CA ALA A 54 -5.83 -5.67 0.48
C ALA A 54 -6.65 -4.93 1.55
N ILE A 55 -6.42 -3.63 1.74
CA ILE A 55 -7.21 -2.79 2.65
C ILE A 55 -8.68 -2.75 2.23
N THR A 56 -8.95 -2.57 0.94
CA THR A 56 -10.32 -2.54 0.40
C THR A 56 -11.03 -3.88 0.61
N ALA A 57 -10.38 -4.99 0.27
CA ALA A 57 -10.94 -6.33 0.44
C ALA A 57 -11.22 -6.66 1.91
N ASN A 58 -10.31 -6.29 2.81
CA ASN A 58 -10.50 -6.45 4.25
C ASN A 58 -11.67 -5.62 4.78
N ARG A 59 -11.85 -4.40 4.26
CA ARG A 59 -12.98 -3.53 4.62
C ARG A 59 -14.31 -4.09 4.12
N ASP A 60 -14.37 -4.55 2.88
CA ASP A 60 -15.58 -5.16 2.30
C ASP A 60 -15.99 -6.43 3.05
N MET A 61 -15.02 -7.28 3.41
CA MET A 61 -15.28 -8.45 4.26
C MET A 61 -15.80 -8.05 5.64
N ALA A 62 -15.23 -7.02 6.27
CA ALA A 62 -15.72 -6.51 7.55
C ALA A 62 -17.13 -5.94 7.45
N ASP A 63 -17.49 -5.29 6.34
CA ASP A 63 -18.83 -4.75 6.09
C ASP A 63 -19.86 -5.87 5.87
N MET A 64 -19.54 -6.89 5.06
CA MET A 64 -20.38 -8.08 4.88
C MET A 64 -20.65 -8.80 6.21
N VAL A 65 -19.62 -9.02 7.03
CA VAL A 65 -19.78 -9.65 8.34
C VAL A 65 -20.67 -8.81 9.27
N ARG A 66 -20.66 -7.48 9.15
CA ARG A 66 -21.54 -6.58 9.93
C ARG A 66 -22.97 -6.53 9.39
N GLY A 67 -23.16 -6.68 8.08
CA GLY A 67 -24.47 -6.65 7.42
C GLY A 67 -25.27 -7.96 7.51
N THR A 68 -24.61 -9.09 7.76
CA THR A 68 -25.27 -10.42 7.85
C THR A 68 -25.86 -10.71 9.25
N GLY A 69 -25.96 -9.68 10.11
CA GLY A 69 -26.48 -9.77 11.48
C GLY A 69 -27.87 -9.16 11.69
N HIS A 70 -28.69 -9.01 10.65
CA HIS A 70 -30.09 -8.55 10.74
C HIS A 70 -31.07 -9.68 10.44
#